data_AF-M0BSH7-F1
#
_entry.id   AF-M0BSH7-F1
#
_cell.length_a   1.000
_cell.length_b   1.000
_cell.length_c   1.000
_cell.angle_alpha   90.00
_cell.angle_beta   90.00
_cell.angle_gamma   90.00
#
_symmetry.space_group_name_H-M   'P 1'
#
loop_
_entity.id
_entity.type
_entity.pdbx_description
1 polymer ?
#
loop_
_entity_poly.entity_id
_entity_poly.type
_entity_poly.pdbx_seq_one_letter_code
_entity_poly.pdbx_strand_id
1 'polypeptide(L)'
;MREETDGPTAPTDWRYLLTTRGTVGLALAVAVLSIATAFFNIGTGAVTAQGAPYVPDAVQEAAGFTGALTGFVIVASVLALRRGLRAGWWATLLLMPLTAAQGFLQSSPYSAPLIALSLLAIPVLLLTRERFDASLSLATTQLAAGAALVAVQAYGTLGSYHLREHFDGIDTILDAFYFTLITSSTVGYGDITPNSASTQGLLFTMSVLVLGVASFGIAIGALVGPAIQARISKTLGKMTDSQLQTLDDHILVLGHGDLTESIIDELADAGTPFAVVSRDLDVGESLSLDESVPVLSANPSDEAPLERARIDRALAIVVATDDDATDALAILTARELRPEARIVAAATDRENVKKLKRAGADSVISPSQLGGHLLVKSALDGDSTAIVDRILRDE
;
A
#
# COMPACT_ATOMS: atom_id res chain seq x y z
N MET A 1 20.82 -6.86 -43.50
CA MET A 1 20.07 -5.60 -43.66
C MET A 1 19.09 -5.53 -42.51
N ARG A 2 19.51 -4.78 -41.47
CA ARG A 2 18.81 -4.37 -40.23
C ARG A 2 18.25 -5.45 -39.29
N GLU A 3 18.98 -5.57 -38.17
CA GLU A 3 18.52 -5.97 -36.84
C GLU A 3 17.36 -5.09 -36.37
N GLU A 4 16.40 -5.69 -35.68
CA GLU A 4 15.43 -5.00 -34.83
C GLU A 4 15.65 -5.51 -33.41
N THR A 5 16.38 -4.71 -32.64
CA THR A 5 16.64 -4.88 -31.21
C THR A 5 15.40 -4.43 -30.45
N ASP A 6 14.65 -5.38 -29.88
CA ASP A 6 13.59 -5.07 -28.92
C ASP A 6 14.24 -4.98 -27.53
N GLY A 7 14.74 -3.78 -27.21
CA GLY A 7 15.13 -3.43 -25.84
C GLY A 7 13.89 -3.06 -25.03
N PRO A 8 13.86 -3.24 -23.70
CA PRO A 8 12.74 -2.82 -22.88
C PRO A 8 12.63 -1.29 -22.91
N THR A 9 11.72 -0.78 -23.73
CA THR A 9 11.40 0.64 -23.75
C THR A 9 10.65 0.98 -22.47
N ALA A 10 11.32 1.63 -21.53
CA ALA A 10 10.62 2.50 -20.59
C ALA A 10 10.34 3.84 -21.29
N PRO A 11 9.08 4.19 -21.58
CA PRO A 11 8.66 5.56 -21.53
C PRO A 11 7.89 5.72 -20.22
N THR A 12 8.56 6.19 -19.17
CA THR A 12 7.86 6.93 -18.10
C THR A 12 7.37 8.23 -18.72
N ASP A 13 6.24 8.12 -19.43
CA ASP A 13 5.65 9.19 -20.20
C ASP A 13 5.30 10.32 -19.22
N TRP A 14 6.05 11.42 -19.25
CA TRP A 14 5.84 12.54 -18.31
C TRP A 14 4.39 13.05 -18.37
N ARG A 15 3.75 12.93 -19.54
CA ARG A 15 2.32 13.18 -19.76
C ARG A 15 1.43 12.22 -18.98
N TYR A 16 1.84 10.96 -18.80
CA TYR A 16 1.18 9.97 -17.97
C TYR A 16 1.15 10.40 -16.50
N LEU A 17 2.30 10.77 -15.92
CA LEU A 17 2.37 11.23 -14.54
C LEU A 17 1.61 12.55 -14.31
N LEU A 18 1.68 13.49 -15.25
CA LEU A 18 1.00 14.78 -15.14
C LEU A 18 -0.52 14.69 -15.14
N THR A 19 -1.10 13.82 -15.96
CA THR A 19 -2.56 13.71 -16.08
C THR A 19 -3.19 12.92 -14.93
N THR A 20 -2.54 11.85 -14.46
CA THR A 20 -3.01 11.12 -13.27
C THR A 20 -2.83 11.94 -11.99
N ARG A 21 -1.65 12.56 -11.79
CA ARG A 21 -1.42 13.47 -10.64
C ARG A 21 -2.31 14.71 -10.72
N GLY A 22 -2.58 15.23 -11.91
CA GLY A 22 -3.50 16.33 -12.15
C GLY A 22 -4.93 16.00 -11.75
N THR A 23 -5.43 14.82 -12.14
CA THR A 23 -6.79 14.35 -11.78
C THR A 23 -6.93 14.15 -10.27
N VAL A 24 -5.95 13.49 -9.65
CA VAL A 24 -5.89 13.30 -8.19
C VAL A 24 -5.80 14.65 -7.46
N GLY A 25 -4.97 15.56 -7.94
CA GLY A 25 -4.80 16.90 -7.37
C GLY A 25 -6.07 17.75 -7.47
N LEU A 26 -6.77 17.67 -8.60
CA LEU A 26 -8.03 18.37 -8.82
C LEU A 26 -9.14 17.85 -7.89
N ALA A 27 -9.30 16.53 -7.78
CA ALA A 27 -10.27 15.93 -6.87
C ALA A 27 -9.95 16.24 -5.39
N LEU A 28 -8.66 16.30 -5.03
CA LEU A 28 -8.24 16.73 -3.70
C LEU A 28 -8.57 18.21 -3.44
N ALA A 29 -8.37 19.09 -4.42
CA ALA A 29 -8.72 20.51 -4.30
C ALA A 29 -10.23 20.70 -4.08
N VAL A 30 -11.07 19.94 -4.81
CA VAL A 30 -12.52 19.92 -4.59
C VAL A 30 -12.86 19.45 -3.17
N ALA A 31 -12.21 18.37 -2.69
CA ALA A 31 -12.43 17.86 -1.35
C ALA A 31 -12.13 18.90 -0.25
N VAL A 32 -10.96 19.54 -0.33
CA VAL A 32 -10.54 20.59 0.61
C VAL A 32 -11.52 21.76 0.59
N LEU A 33 -11.94 22.19 -0.60
CA LEU A 33 -12.85 23.31 -0.74
C LEU A 33 -14.27 22.97 -0.25
N SER A 34 -14.74 21.73 -0.45
CA SER A 34 -16.00 21.24 0.11
C SER A 34 -15.98 21.27 1.64
N ILE A 35 -14.89 20.79 2.24
CA ILE A 35 -14.70 20.83 3.70
C ILE A 35 -14.66 22.29 4.19
N ALA A 36 -13.88 23.15 3.55
CA ALA A 36 -13.77 24.57 3.91
C ALA A 36 -15.12 25.31 3.82
N THR A 37 -15.90 25.04 2.77
CA THR A 37 -17.23 25.62 2.58
C THR A 37 -18.18 25.18 3.69
N ALA A 38 -18.18 23.89 4.04
CA ALA A 38 -19.02 23.38 5.12
C ALA A 38 -18.62 23.95 6.49
N PHE A 39 -17.32 24.02 6.81
CA PHE A 39 -16.85 24.66 8.05
C PHE A 39 -17.25 26.13 8.15
N PHE A 40 -17.16 26.88 7.04
CA PHE A 40 -17.60 28.27 7.00
C PHE A 40 -19.10 28.43 7.29
N ASN A 41 -19.93 27.53 6.75
CA ASN A 41 -21.38 27.59 6.95
C ASN A 41 -21.80 27.21 8.37
N ILE A 42 -21.11 26.25 8.99
CA ILE A 42 -21.32 25.90 10.41
C ILE A 42 -21.09 27.12 11.31
N GLY A 43 -20.05 27.92 11.02
CA GLY A 43 -19.70 29.10 11.82
C GLY A 43 -20.59 30.34 11.60
N THR A 44 -21.30 30.42 10.47
CA THR A 44 -22.09 31.61 10.10
C THR A 44 -23.60 31.40 10.21
N GLY A 45 -24.08 30.16 10.33
CA GLY A 45 -25.50 29.84 10.56
C GLY A 45 -26.43 30.17 9.39
N ALA A 46 -25.91 30.61 8.25
CA ALA A 46 -26.68 31.06 7.10
C ALA A 46 -26.43 30.15 5.89
N VAL A 47 -27.28 29.13 5.71
CA VAL A 47 -27.39 28.46 4.41
C VAL A 47 -28.45 29.22 3.61
N THR A 48 -28.06 30.35 3.02
CA THR A 48 -28.95 31.04 2.07
C THR A 48 -28.63 30.55 0.68
N ALA A 49 -29.46 29.64 0.15
CA ALA A 49 -29.26 29.14 -1.21
C ALA A 49 -29.31 30.29 -2.23
N GLN A 50 -28.43 30.24 -3.24
CA GLN A 50 -28.60 31.09 -4.43
C GLN A 50 -29.87 30.60 -5.16
N GLY A 51 -30.99 31.30 -4.98
CA GLY A 51 -32.30 30.83 -5.45
C GLY A 51 -33.24 30.31 -4.35
N ALA A 52 -33.12 30.86 -3.14
CA ALA A 52 -33.96 30.61 -1.96
C ALA A 52 -35.49 30.42 -2.18
N PRO A 53 -36.17 31.00 -3.20
CA PRO A 53 -37.62 30.76 -3.36
C PRO A 53 -38.02 29.34 -3.75
N TYR A 54 -37.09 28.50 -4.24
CA TYR A 54 -37.43 27.21 -4.89
C TYR A 54 -36.88 25.96 -4.19
N VAL A 55 -36.15 26.11 -3.08
CA VAL A 55 -35.49 24.99 -2.37
C VAL A 55 -36.12 24.80 -0.99
N PRO A 56 -36.68 23.61 -0.66
CA PRO A 56 -37.23 23.34 0.66
C PRO A 56 -36.21 23.52 1.79
N ASP A 57 -36.64 24.05 2.94
CA ASP A 57 -35.76 24.34 4.09
C ASP A 57 -35.00 23.11 4.58
N ALA A 58 -35.64 21.93 4.59
CA ALA A 58 -35.01 20.66 4.95
C ALA A 58 -33.81 20.30 4.06
N VAL A 59 -33.83 20.71 2.78
CA VAL A 59 -32.72 20.48 1.83
C VAL A 59 -31.58 21.46 2.09
N GLN A 60 -31.88 22.68 2.52
CA GLN A 60 -30.89 23.70 2.87
C GLN A 60 -30.13 23.31 4.15
N GLU A 61 -30.85 22.89 5.20
CA GLU A 61 -30.23 22.40 6.44
C GLU A 61 -29.35 21.17 6.21
N ALA A 62 -29.84 20.20 5.43
CA ALA A 62 -29.06 19.01 5.08
C ALA A 62 -27.81 19.36 4.26
N ALA A 63 -27.89 20.32 3.33
CA ALA A 63 -26.76 20.69 2.46
C ALA A 63 -25.56 21.24 3.24
N GLY A 64 -25.79 22.03 4.30
CA GLY A 64 -24.71 22.61 5.13
C GLY A 64 -23.87 21.53 5.84
N PHE A 65 -24.53 20.54 6.45
CA PHE A 65 -23.86 19.45 7.16
C PHE A 65 -23.28 18.39 6.21
N THR A 66 -24.03 18.03 5.17
CA THR A 66 -23.60 16.99 4.22
C THR A 66 -22.39 17.42 3.36
N GLY A 67 -22.13 18.72 3.19
CA GLY A 67 -20.95 19.20 2.45
C GLY A 67 -19.61 18.81 3.09
N ALA A 68 -19.53 18.78 4.43
CA ALA A 68 -18.33 18.34 5.15
C ALA A 68 -18.12 16.83 4.96
N LEU A 69 -19.20 16.06 5.18
CA LEU A 69 -19.20 14.61 4.99
C LEU A 69 -18.78 14.23 3.57
N THR A 70 -19.37 14.88 2.56
CA THR A 70 -19.07 14.67 1.14
C THR A 70 -17.60 14.96 0.84
N GLY A 71 -17.05 16.03 1.41
CA GLY A 71 -15.62 16.35 1.32
C GLY A 71 -14.71 15.24 1.85
N PHE A 72 -15.00 14.68 3.04
CA PHE A 72 -14.24 13.54 3.58
C PHE A 72 -14.38 12.28 2.73
N VAL A 73 -15.57 12.00 2.21
CA VAL A 73 -15.78 10.86 1.30
C VAL A 73 -14.99 11.05 0.00
N ILE A 74 -14.88 12.28 -0.51
CA ILE A 74 -14.01 12.56 -1.68
C ILE A 74 -12.55 12.30 -1.33
N VAL A 75 -12.05 12.70 -0.15
CA VAL A 75 -10.67 12.37 0.28
C VAL A 75 -10.43 10.86 0.23
N ALA A 76 -11.38 10.05 0.74
CA ALA A 76 -11.28 8.59 0.65
C ALA A 76 -11.26 8.11 -0.81
N SER A 77 -12.10 8.66 -1.68
CA SER A 77 -12.10 8.35 -3.12
C SER A 77 -10.77 8.75 -3.80
N VAL A 78 -10.16 9.86 -3.38
CA VAL A 78 -8.87 10.35 -3.88
C VAL A 78 -7.74 9.41 -3.49
N LEU A 79 -7.76 8.86 -2.26
CA LEU A 79 -6.81 7.82 -1.86
C LEU A 79 -6.97 6.55 -2.71
N ALA A 80 -8.20 6.19 -3.07
CA ALA A 80 -8.46 5.09 -3.98
C ALA A 80 -8.00 5.39 -5.42
N LEU A 81 -8.21 6.61 -5.92
CA LEU A 81 -7.67 7.09 -7.21
C LEU A 81 -6.14 7.05 -7.25
N ARG A 82 -5.47 7.43 -6.15
CA ARG A 82 -3.99 7.32 -6.04
C ARG A 82 -3.50 5.89 -6.18
N ARG A 83 -4.33 4.91 -5.85
CA ARG A 83 -4.06 3.47 -6.01
C ARG A 83 -4.53 2.92 -7.36
N GLY A 84 -5.04 3.76 -8.28
CA GLY A 84 -5.49 3.32 -9.59
C GLY A 84 -6.85 2.59 -9.59
N LEU A 85 -7.63 2.65 -8.51
CA LEU A 85 -8.81 1.80 -8.32
C LEU A 85 -10.04 2.31 -9.11
N ARG A 86 -10.70 1.42 -9.86
CA ARG A 86 -11.98 1.65 -10.56
C ARG A 86 -13.07 2.17 -9.62
N ALA A 87 -13.15 1.59 -8.42
CA ALA A 87 -14.14 1.98 -7.42
C ALA A 87 -13.92 3.43 -6.95
N GLY A 88 -12.66 3.86 -6.83
CA GLY A 88 -12.31 5.25 -6.50
C GLY A 88 -12.79 6.20 -7.57
N TRP A 89 -12.54 5.86 -8.85
CA TRP A 89 -13.01 6.65 -9.99
C TRP A 89 -14.53 6.81 -10.05
N TRP A 90 -15.28 5.70 -9.92
CA TRP A 90 -16.75 5.75 -9.88
C TRP A 90 -17.26 6.59 -8.72
N ALA A 91 -16.69 6.42 -7.52
CA ALA A 91 -17.07 7.20 -6.35
C ALA A 91 -16.81 8.69 -6.58
N THR A 92 -15.61 9.07 -7.05
CA THR A 92 -15.29 10.48 -7.33
C THR A 92 -16.22 11.04 -8.41
N LEU A 93 -16.45 10.32 -9.50
CA LEU A 93 -17.33 10.77 -10.58
C LEU A 93 -18.77 11.01 -10.10
N LEU A 94 -19.28 10.16 -9.20
CA LEU A 94 -20.61 10.30 -8.60
C LEU A 94 -20.69 11.48 -7.62
N LEU A 95 -19.61 11.74 -6.87
CA LEU A 95 -19.58 12.79 -5.85
C LEU A 95 -19.39 14.19 -6.44
N MET A 96 -18.75 14.35 -7.61
CA MET A 96 -18.51 15.68 -8.21
C MET A 96 -19.81 16.46 -8.54
N PRO A 97 -20.84 15.86 -9.18
CA PRO A 97 -22.13 16.53 -9.36
C PRO A 97 -22.80 16.89 -8.03
N LEU A 98 -22.70 16.00 -7.04
CA LEU A 98 -23.27 16.22 -5.71
C LEU A 98 -22.61 17.42 -5.01
N THR A 99 -21.28 17.54 -5.07
CA THR A 99 -20.57 18.70 -4.49
C THR A 99 -20.84 20.00 -5.24
N ALA A 100 -20.99 19.94 -6.57
CA ALA A 100 -21.39 21.12 -7.34
C ALA A 100 -22.79 21.60 -6.92
N ALA A 101 -23.74 20.67 -6.74
CA ALA A 101 -25.08 21.00 -6.26
C ALA A 101 -25.06 21.56 -4.83
N GLN A 102 -24.30 20.96 -3.92
CA GLN A 102 -24.13 21.47 -2.56
C GLN A 102 -23.49 22.86 -2.54
N GLY A 103 -22.49 23.10 -3.37
CA GLY A 103 -21.87 24.43 -3.53
C GLY A 103 -22.89 25.47 -3.98
N PHE A 104 -23.77 25.14 -4.92
CA PHE A 104 -24.82 26.06 -5.38
C PHE A 104 -25.82 26.42 -4.27
N LEU A 105 -26.14 25.45 -3.41
CA LEU A 105 -27.03 25.64 -2.26
C LEU A 105 -26.40 26.44 -1.11
N GLN A 106 -25.09 26.69 -1.15
CA GLN A 106 -24.34 27.33 -0.07
C GLN A 106 -23.84 28.73 -0.49
N SER A 107 -24.31 29.78 0.18
CA SER A 107 -23.80 31.15 0.02
C SER A 107 -22.48 31.37 0.77
N SER A 108 -21.36 30.91 0.20
CA SER A 108 -20.02 31.08 0.78
C SER A 108 -19.06 31.68 -0.25
N PRO A 109 -18.04 32.46 0.15
CA PRO A 109 -16.97 32.89 -0.77
C PRO A 109 -16.26 31.71 -1.46
N TYR A 110 -16.34 30.51 -0.89
CA TYR A 110 -15.74 29.30 -1.43
C TYR A 110 -16.65 28.51 -2.39
N SER A 111 -17.94 28.85 -2.49
CA SER A 111 -18.88 28.05 -3.29
C SER A 111 -18.68 28.19 -4.80
N ALA A 112 -18.43 29.40 -5.29
CA ALA A 112 -18.14 29.62 -6.72
C ALA A 112 -16.91 28.82 -7.21
N PRO A 113 -15.74 28.85 -6.55
CA PRO A 113 -14.62 28.01 -6.95
C PRO A 113 -14.90 26.51 -6.76
N LEU A 114 -15.73 26.11 -5.78
CA LEU A 114 -16.11 24.72 -5.55
C LEU A 114 -16.92 24.16 -6.71
N ILE A 115 -17.91 24.91 -7.17
CA ILE A 115 -18.74 24.53 -8.32
C ILE A 115 -17.87 24.43 -9.58
N ALA A 116 -17.05 25.44 -9.84
CA ALA A 116 -16.19 25.48 -11.02
C ALA A 116 -15.22 24.28 -11.08
N LEU A 117 -14.52 23.99 -9.97
CA LEU A 117 -13.59 22.86 -9.91
C LEU A 117 -14.31 21.52 -9.97
N SER A 118 -15.47 21.37 -9.32
CA SER A 118 -16.27 20.13 -9.37
C SER A 118 -16.75 19.84 -10.79
N LEU A 119 -17.24 20.86 -11.51
CA LEU A 119 -17.67 20.71 -12.91
C LEU A 119 -16.49 20.46 -13.86
N LEU A 120 -15.33 21.06 -13.61
CA LEU A 120 -14.11 20.82 -14.38
C LEU A 120 -13.53 19.41 -14.13
N ALA A 121 -13.71 18.85 -12.93
CA ALA A 121 -13.25 17.51 -12.60
C ALA A 121 -13.96 16.40 -13.36
N ILE A 122 -15.25 16.57 -13.70
CA ILE A 122 -16.04 15.58 -14.43
C ILE A 122 -15.42 15.22 -15.80
N PRO A 123 -15.18 16.15 -16.73
CA PRO A 123 -14.58 15.82 -18.02
C PRO A 123 -13.15 15.29 -17.88
N VAL A 124 -12.37 15.79 -16.91
CA VAL A 124 -11.01 15.29 -16.64
C VAL A 124 -11.02 13.82 -16.17
N LEU A 125 -11.96 13.46 -15.28
CA LEU A 125 -12.17 12.09 -14.83
C LEU A 125 -12.62 11.19 -16.00
N LEU A 126 -13.53 11.66 -16.85
CA LEU A 126 -13.98 10.89 -18.02
C LEU A 126 -12.85 10.63 -19.04
N LEU A 127 -11.99 11.62 -19.29
CA LEU A 127 -10.83 11.49 -20.17
C LEU A 127 -9.75 10.56 -19.61
N THR A 128 -9.70 10.39 -18.29
CA THR A 128 -8.70 9.55 -17.61
C THR A 128 -9.26 8.19 -17.19
N ARG A 129 -10.45 7.79 -17.68
CA ARG A 129 -11.13 6.53 -17.30
C ARG A 129 -10.25 5.28 -17.44
N GLU A 130 -9.49 5.19 -18.55
CA GLU A 130 -8.67 4.00 -18.92
C GLU A 130 -7.44 3.85 -18.02
N ARG A 131 -7.20 4.81 -17.12
CA ARG A 131 -6.06 4.81 -16.21
C ARG A 131 -6.38 4.26 -14.83
N PHE A 132 -7.66 4.16 -14.50
CA PHE A 132 -8.12 3.69 -13.20
C PHE A 132 -8.74 2.32 -13.35
N ASP A 133 -8.01 1.37 -13.93
CA ASP A 133 -8.55 0.06 -14.30
C ASP A 133 -8.34 -1.04 -13.25
N ALA A 134 -7.66 -0.74 -12.15
CA ALA A 134 -7.44 -1.71 -11.08
C ALA A 134 -8.77 -2.04 -10.39
N SER A 135 -9.10 -3.34 -10.33
CA SER A 135 -10.26 -3.82 -9.59
C SER A 135 -9.98 -3.83 -8.09
N LEU A 136 -11.00 -3.47 -7.29
CA LEU A 136 -10.95 -3.66 -5.85
C LEU A 136 -11.14 -5.15 -5.54
N SER A 137 -10.05 -5.89 -5.31
CA SER A 137 -10.11 -7.28 -4.84
C SER A 137 -10.34 -7.29 -3.33
N LEU A 138 -11.60 -7.29 -2.91
CA LEU A 138 -11.95 -7.53 -1.51
C LEU A 138 -12.00 -9.03 -1.25
N ALA A 139 -11.38 -9.46 -0.15
CA ALA A 139 -11.51 -10.84 0.29
C ALA A 139 -12.98 -11.15 0.60
N THR A 140 -13.40 -12.40 0.42
CA THR A 140 -14.77 -12.85 0.73
C THR A 140 -15.17 -12.49 2.16
N THR A 141 -14.21 -12.54 3.10
CA THR A 141 -14.40 -12.14 4.50
C THR A 141 -14.71 -10.65 4.66
N GLN A 142 -14.10 -9.77 3.86
CA GLN A 142 -14.35 -8.33 3.87
C GLN A 142 -15.74 -8.00 3.32
N LEU A 143 -16.13 -8.67 2.22
CA LEU A 143 -17.48 -8.53 1.66
C LEU A 143 -18.53 -9.04 2.64
N ALA A 144 -18.31 -10.20 3.25
CA ALA A 144 -19.21 -10.75 4.25
C ALA A 144 -19.32 -9.84 5.49
N ALA A 145 -18.20 -9.30 5.99
CA ALA A 145 -18.18 -8.36 7.10
C ALA A 145 -18.94 -7.07 6.78
N GLY A 146 -18.71 -6.49 5.59
CA GLY A 146 -19.44 -5.30 5.14
C GLY A 146 -20.93 -5.57 4.97
N ALA A 147 -21.31 -6.69 4.36
CA ALA A 147 -22.70 -7.09 4.20
C ALA A 147 -23.39 -7.33 5.55
N ALA A 148 -22.71 -7.97 6.50
CA ALA A 148 -23.23 -8.18 7.85
C ALA A 148 -23.45 -6.86 8.59
N LEU A 149 -22.49 -5.92 8.51
CA LEU A 149 -22.65 -4.60 9.11
C LEU A 149 -23.84 -3.85 8.51
N VAL A 150 -23.98 -3.83 7.18
CA VAL A 150 -25.12 -3.19 6.50
C VAL A 150 -26.44 -3.86 6.89
N ALA A 151 -26.49 -5.19 6.95
CA ALA A 151 -27.69 -5.92 7.34
C ALA A 151 -28.10 -5.61 8.78
N VAL A 152 -27.15 -5.54 9.71
CA VAL A 152 -27.43 -5.19 11.11
C VAL A 152 -27.85 -3.73 11.26
N GLN A 153 -27.21 -2.80 10.53
CA GLN A 153 -27.66 -1.41 10.50
C GLN A 153 -29.08 -1.28 9.95
N ALA A 154 -29.42 -2.01 8.89
CA ALA A 154 -30.77 -2.04 8.35
C ALA A 154 -31.77 -2.66 9.33
N TYR A 155 -31.43 -3.80 9.96
CA TYR A 155 -32.25 -4.46 10.97
C TYR A 155 -32.54 -3.54 12.16
N GLY A 156 -31.50 -2.93 12.73
CA GLY A 156 -31.65 -2.03 13.87
C GLY A 156 -32.44 -0.78 13.50
N THR A 157 -32.18 -0.18 12.34
CA THR A 157 -32.88 1.04 11.90
C THR A 157 -34.36 0.76 11.62
N LEU A 158 -34.67 -0.26 10.82
CA LEU A 158 -36.04 -0.61 10.48
C LEU A 158 -36.81 -1.10 11.73
N GLY A 159 -36.17 -1.90 12.59
CA GLY A 159 -36.77 -2.42 13.80
C GLY A 159 -37.03 -1.33 14.85
N SER A 160 -36.08 -0.44 15.11
CA SER A 160 -36.25 0.67 16.05
C SER A 160 -37.27 1.69 15.54
N TYR A 161 -37.30 1.98 14.24
CA TYR A 161 -38.32 2.84 13.66
C TYR A 161 -39.73 2.21 13.73
N HIS A 162 -39.84 0.91 13.49
CA HIS A 162 -41.13 0.20 13.59
C HIS A 162 -41.61 0.11 15.05
N LEU A 163 -40.68 -0.08 15.99
CA LEU A 163 -40.95 -0.17 17.43
C LEU A 163 -40.87 1.18 18.14
N ARG A 164 -40.86 2.30 17.43
CA ARG A 164 -40.61 3.65 17.98
C ARG A 164 -41.49 4.03 19.18
N GLU A 165 -42.69 3.48 19.28
CA GLU A 165 -43.60 3.68 20.43
C GLU A 165 -43.04 3.15 21.76
N HIS A 166 -42.03 2.28 21.69
CA HIS A 166 -41.32 1.71 22.83
C HIS A 166 -39.98 2.39 23.11
N PHE A 167 -39.67 3.49 22.44
CA PHE A 167 -38.43 4.24 22.58
C PHE A 167 -38.71 5.72 22.87
N ASP A 168 -37.86 6.33 23.69
CA ASP A 168 -37.84 7.77 23.90
C ASP A 168 -36.81 8.38 22.93
N GLY A 169 -37.28 9.26 22.04
CA GLY A 169 -36.42 10.03 21.11
C GLY A 169 -36.32 9.50 19.67
N ILE A 170 -37.19 8.57 19.25
CA ILE A 170 -37.26 8.11 17.85
C ILE A 170 -38.52 8.62 17.15
N ASP A 171 -38.40 9.72 16.40
CA ASP A 171 -39.51 10.27 15.59
C ASP A 171 -39.33 9.98 14.10
N THR A 172 -38.08 10.01 13.63
CA THR A 172 -37.71 9.86 12.22
C THR A 172 -36.88 8.60 11.98
N ILE A 173 -36.77 8.20 10.71
CA ILE A 173 -35.88 7.11 10.29
C ILE A 173 -34.41 7.49 10.57
N LEU A 174 -34.08 8.78 10.54
CA LEU A 174 -32.75 9.27 10.84
C LEU A 174 -32.40 9.04 12.32
N ASP A 175 -33.33 9.27 13.24
CA ASP A 175 -33.14 9.01 14.68
C ASP A 175 -32.94 7.51 14.96
N ALA A 176 -33.72 6.66 14.27
CA ALA A 176 -33.58 5.21 14.33
C ALA A 176 -32.21 4.73 13.78
N PHE A 177 -31.75 5.31 12.67
CA PHE A 177 -30.43 5.02 12.11
C PHE A 177 -29.30 5.48 13.04
N TYR A 178 -29.44 6.69 13.59
CA TYR A 178 -28.52 7.25 14.57
C TYR A 178 -28.41 6.37 15.81
N PHE A 179 -29.53 5.99 16.44
CA PHE A 179 -29.59 5.05 17.56
C PHE A 179 -28.84 3.74 17.24
N THR A 180 -29.10 3.16 16.08
CA THR A 180 -28.49 1.89 15.67
C THR A 180 -26.98 2.03 15.46
N LEU A 181 -26.53 3.13 14.85
CA LEU A 181 -25.13 3.43 14.61
C LEU A 181 -24.35 3.62 15.92
N ILE A 182 -24.84 4.45 16.84
CA ILE A 182 -24.14 4.71 18.12
C ILE A 182 -24.12 3.47 19.02
N THR A 183 -25.14 2.61 18.92
CA THR A 183 -25.24 1.37 19.68
C THR A 183 -24.29 0.32 19.14
N SER A 184 -24.26 0.11 17.82
CA SER A 184 -23.36 -0.87 17.18
C SER A 184 -21.89 -0.45 17.26
N SER A 185 -21.60 0.86 17.24
CA SER A 185 -20.25 1.39 17.38
C SER A 185 -19.74 1.44 18.83
N THR A 186 -20.52 0.94 19.80
CA THR A 186 -20.20 0.97 21.25
C THR A 186 -20.02 2.37 21.85
N VAL A 187 -20.54 3.42 21.20
CA VAL A 187 -20.46 4.80 21.72
C VAL A 187 -21.52 5.01 22.78
N GLY A 188 -22.79 4.72 22.45
CA GLY A 188 -23.91 4.71 23.39
C GLY A 188 -24.07 6.00 24.20
N TYR A 189 -24.31 7.14 23.54
CA TYR A 189 -24.52 8.43 24.22
C TYR A 189 -25.66 8.42 25.25
N GLY A 190 -26.62 7.50 25.10
CA GLY A 190 -27.73 7.32 26.04
C GLY A 190 -28.83 8.37 25.90
N ASP A 191 -28.83 9.11 24.80
CA ASP A 191 -29.82 10.11 24.42
C ASP A 191 -31.10 9.49 23.83
N ILE A 192 -30.98 8.36 23.13
CA ILE A 192 -32.12 7.52 22.70
C ILE A 192 -32.05 6.18 23.44
N THR A 193 -33.13 5.83 24.15
CA THR A 193 -33.19 4.58 24.94
C THR A 193 -34.55 3.91 24.84
N PRO A 194 -34.63 2.57 24.97
CA PRO A 194 -35.90 1.88 25.08
C PRO A 194 -36.59 2.25 26.39
N ASN A 195 -37.91 2.38 26.36
CA ASN A 195 -38.72 2.67 27.54
C ASN A 195 -38.55 1.53 28.55
N SER A 196 -38.13 1.85 29.78
CA SER A 196 -37.87 0.84 30.82
C SER A 196 -39.07 -0.05 31.16
N ALA A 197 -40.29 0.42 30.86
CA ALA A 197 -41.53 -0.34 31.02
C ALA A 197 -41.84 -1.31 29.86
N SER A 198 -41.16 -1.19 28.72
CA SER A 198 -41.36 -2.03 27.54
C SER A 198 -40.36 -3.18 27.49
N THR A 199 -40.81 -4.39 27.83
CA THR A 199 -40.01 -5.60 27.65
C THR A 199 -39.61 -5.82 26.20
N GLN A 200 -40.47 -5.46 25.24
CA GLN A 200 -40.20 -5.63 23.81
C GLN A 200 -39.09 -4.71 23.31
N GLY A 201 -39.11 -3.43 23.71
CA GLY A 201 -38.05 -2.46 23.37
C GLY A 201 -36.69 -2.86 23.96
N LEU A 202 -36.69 -3.37 25.20
CA LEU A 202 -35.48 -3.88 25.86
C LEU A 202 -34.90 -5.11 25.15
N LEU A 203 -35.71 -6.12 24.84
CA LEU A 203 -35.25 -7.33 24.14
C LEU A 203 -34.74 -7.01 22.73
N PHE A 204 -35.42 -6.12 22.02
CA PHE A 204 -34.97 -5.66 20.70
C PHE A 204 -33.62 -4.94 20.81
N THR A 205 -33.48 -4.01 21.76
CA THR A 205 -32.21 -3.29 21.99
C THR A 205 -31.08 -4.24 22.34
N MET A 206 -31.31 -5.26 23.18
CA MET A 206 -30.32 -6.30 23.47
C MET A 206 -29.89 -7.05 22.21
N SER A 207 -30.82 -7.36 21.30
CA SER A 207 -30.49 -8.01 20.02
C SER A 207 -29.63 -7.12 19.12
N VAL A 208 -29.97 -5.83 19.02
CA VAL A 208 -29.19 -4.84 18.24
C VAL A 208 -27.82 -4.64 18.85
N LEU A 209 -27.70 -4.63 20.18
CA LEU A 209 -26.42 -4.52 20.87
C LEU A 209 -25.52 -5.72 20.54
N VAL A 210 -26.00 -6.95 20.72
CA VAL A 210 -25.19 -8.16 20.47
C VAL A 210 -24.77 -8.25 19.00
N LEU A 211 -25.71 -8.08 18.07
CA LEU A 211 -25.42 -8.18 16.63
C LEU A 211 -24.61 -6.98 16.13
N GLY A 212 -24.92 -5.79 16.61
CA GLY A 212 -24.28 -4.52 16.25
C GLY A 212 -22.81 -4.53 16.62
N VAL A 213 -22.50 -4.78 17.90
CA VAL A 213 -21.12 -4.78 18.39
C VAL A 213 -20.27 -5.85 17.69
N ALA A 214 -20.83 -7.06 17.50
CA ALA A 214 -20.13 -8.12 16.79
C ALA A 214 -19.85 -7.76 15.32
N SER A 215 -20.86 -7.30 14.58
CA SER A 215 -20.70 -6.92 13.17
C SER A 215 -19.74 -5.75 12.97
N PHE A 216 -19.78 -4.75 13.85
CA PHE A 216 -18.90 -3.59 13.80
C PHE A 216 -17.44 -3.97 14.08
N GLY A 217 -17.20 -4.80 15.11
CA GLY A 217 -15.87 -5.31 15.42
C GLY A 217 -15.27 -6.15 14.28
N ILE A 218 -16.07 -7.04 13.68
CA ILE A 218 -15.66 -7.84 12.52
C ILE A 218 -15.36 -6.94 11.31
N ALA A 219 -16.17 -5.92 11.05
CA ALA A 219 -15.94 -4.97 9.95
C ALA A 219 -14.62 -4.20 10.12
N ILE A 220 -14.31 -3.70 11.31
CA ILE A 220 -13.02 -3.05 11.60
C ILE A 220 -11.87 -4.05 11.40
N GLY A 221 -11.98 -5.26 11.97
CA GLY A 221 -10.96 -6.30 11.84
C GLY A 221 -10.68 -6.67 10.38
N ALA A 222 -11.74 -6.80 9.56
CA ALA A 222 -11.62 -7.11 8.14
C ALA A 222 -11.01 -5.95 7.32
N LEU A 223 -11.22 -4.70 7.76
CA LEU A 223 -10.66 -3.51 7.11
C LEU A 223 -9.18 -3.30 7.48
N VAL A 224 -8.84 -3.42 8.76
CA VAL A 224 -7.52 -3.07 9.30
C VAL A 224 -6.56 -4.26 9.28
N GLY A 225 -7.06 -5.49 9.50
CA GLY A 225 -6.28 -6.71 9.57
C GLY A 225 -5.33 -6.92 8.39
N PRO A 226 -5.80 -6.83 7.13
CA PRO A 226 -4.93 -6.97 5.96
C PRO A 226 -3.81 -5.92 5.90
N ALA A 227 -4.06 -4.69 6.35
CA ALA A 227 -3.04 -3.64 6.37
C ALA A 227 -1.95 -3.90 7.43
N ILE A 228 -2.35 -4.44 8.59
CA ILE A 228 -1.41 -4.89 9.62
C ILE A 228 -0.60 -6.08 9.11
N GLN A 229 -1.27 -7.10 8.56
CA GLN A 229 -0.61 -8.28 8.02
C GLN A 229 0.37 -7.92 6.90
N ALA A 230 -0.01 -7.03 5.98
CA ALA A 230 0.88 -6.56 4.92
C ALA A 230 2.13 -5.86 5.48
N ARG A 231 2.01 -5.07 6.56
CA ARG A 231 3.18 -4.46 7.22
C ARG A 231 4.08 -5.52 7.87
N ILE A 232 3.48 -6.49 8.56
CA ILE A 232 4.21 -7.57 9.21
C ILE A 232 4.95 -8.43 8.17
N SER A 233 4.26 -8.85 7.09
CA SER A 233 4.87 -9.60 5.98
C SER A 233 5.94 -8.78 5.26
N LYS A 234 5.75 -7.46 5.12
CA LYS A 234 6.77 -6.57 4.54
C LYS A 234 8.04 -6.51 5.40
N THR A 235 7.91 -6.53 6.72
CA THR A 235 9.07 -6.54 7.65
C THR A 235 9.68 -7.94 7.84
N LEU A 236 8.92 -9.01 7.62
CA LEU A 236 9.38 -10.39 7.86
C LEU A 236 9.77 -11.15 6.58
N GLY A 237 9.66 -10.54 5.40
CA GLY A 237 9.89 -11.16 4.09
C GLY A 237 8.65 -11.89 3.56
N LYS A 238 8.45 -11.88 2.23
CA LYS A 238 7.27 -12.45 1.54
C LYS A 238 7.25 -13.99 1.48
N MET A 239 8.27 -14.67 1.97
CA MET A 239 8.32 -16.13 1.88
C MET A 239 7.49 -16.79 2.98
N THR A 240 6.74 -17.81 2.59
CA THR A 240 6.12 -18.72 3.55
C THR A 240 7.23 -19.57 4.16
N ASP A 241 7.25 -19.79 5.48
CA ASP A 241 8.27 -20.61 6.16
C ASP A 241 8.51 -21.97 5.49
N SER A 242 7.52 -22.51 4.78
CA SER A 242 7.61 -23.76 4.00
C SER A 242 8.58 -23.71 2.82
N GLN A 243 8.75 -22.57 2.13
CA GLN A 243 9.70 -22.45 1.00
C GLN A 243 11.13 -22.29 1.49
N LEU A 244 11.32 -21.65 2.64
CA LEU A 244 12.62 -21.55 3.32
C LEU A 244 13.07 -22.92 3.88
N GLN A 245 12.12 -23.75 4.33
CA GLN A 245 12.42 -25.09 4.85
C GLN A 245 12.98 -26.07 3.81
N THR A 246 12.71 -25.83 2.52
CA THR A 246 13.20 -26.65 1.40
C THR A 246 14.53 -26.19 0.80
N LEU A 247 15.12 -25.12 1.33
CA LEU A 247 16.43 -24.66 0.87
C LEU A 247 17.54 -25.62 1.31
N ASP A 248 18.09 -26.34 0.34
CA ASP A 248 19.21 -27.27 0.46
C ASP A 248 20.20 -27.00 -0.69
N ASP A 249 21.50 -27.09 -0.41
CA ASP A 249 22.59 -26.93 -1.41
C ASP A 249 22.49 -25.66 -2.29
N HIS A 250 22.07 -24.55 -1.68
CA HIS A 250 21.85 -23.27 -2.36
C HIS A 250 22.97 -22.26 -2.10
N ILE A 251 23.11 -21.24 -2.94
CA ILE A 251 24.02 -20.11 -2.70
C ILE A 251 23.28 -19.03 -1.90
N LEU A 252 23.85 -18.60 -0.78
CA LEU A 252 23.28 -17.52 0.02
C LEU A 252 23.96 -16.19 -0.32
N VAL A 253 23.20 -15.27 -0.90
CA VAL A 253 23.65 -13.93 -1.27
C VAL A 253 23.26 -12.95 -0.16
N LEU A 254 24.24 -12.30 0.43
CA LEU A 254 24.08 -11.36 1.53
C LEU A 254 24.28 -9.94 1.04
N GLY A 255 23.24 -9.13 1.22
CA GLY A 255 23.21 -7.76 0.77
C GLY A 255 22.57 -7.56 -0.59
N HIS A 256 22.46 -6.29 -0.96
CA HIS A 256 22.14 -5.83 -2.30
C HIS A 256 22.94 -4.56 -2.58
N GLY A 257 23.34 -4.39 -3.82
CA GLY A 257 24.09 -3.26 -4.37
C GLY A 257 24.27 -3.46 -5.87
N ASP A 258 25.01 -2.57 -6.50
CA ASP A 258 25.19 -2.54 -7.97
C ASP A 258 25.75 -3.86 -8.52
N LEU A 259 26.61 -4.54 -7.75
CA LEU A 259 27.18 -5.84 -8.16
C LEU A 259 26.21 -7.01 -7.93
N THR A 260 25.31 -6.89 -6.94
CA THR A 260 24.45 -8.00 -6.55
C THR A 260 23.40 -8.32 -7.61
N GLU A 261 22.89 -7.32 -8.34
CA GLU A 261 21.95 -7.55 -9.45
C GLU A 261 22.55 -8.48 -10.50
N SER A 262 23.77 -8.19 -10.99
CA SER A 262 24.44 -9.05 -11.96
C SER A 262 24.76 -10.45 -11.41
N ILE A 263 25.09 -10.55 -10.12
CA ILE A 263 25.30 -11.86 -9.47
C ILE A 263 23.99 -12.68 -9.47
N ILE A 264 22.87 -12.03 -9.19
CA ILE A 264 21.56 -12.67 -9.13
C ILE A 264 21.13 -13.14 -10.52
N ASP A 265 21.31 -12.29 -11.54
CA ASP A 265 21.01 -12.64 -12.94
C ASP A 265 21.83 -13.86 -13.38
N GLU A 266 23.13 -13.88 -13.08
CA GLU A 266 24.00 -14.98 -13.50
C GLU A 266 23.71 -16.29 -12.75
N LEU A 267 23.32 -16.21 -11.48
CA LEU A 267 22.86 -17.37 -10.72
C LEU A 267 21.53 -17.93 -11.27
N ALA A 268 20.63 -17.03 -11.68
CA ALA A 268 19.35 -17.39 -12.29
C ALA A 268 19.55 -18.05 -13.67
N ASP A 269 20.39 -17.46 -14.52
CA ASP A 269 20.73 -17.99 -15.86
C ASP A 269 21.42 -19.35 -15.78
N ALA A 270 22.29 -19.55 -14.78
CA ALA A 270 22.94 -20.83 -14.51
C ALA A 270 22.00 -21.89 -13.90
N GLY A 271 20.77 -21.51 -13.53
CA GLY A 271 19.80 -22.40 -12.87
C GLY A 271 20.26 -22.90 -11.50
N THR A 272 21.17 -22.17 -10.84
CA THR A 272 21.71 -22.56 -9.54
C THR A 272 20.74 -22.12 -8.44
N PRO A 273 20.32 -22.99 -7.49
CA PRO A 273 19.48 -22.56 -6.39
C PRO A 273 20.17 -21.49 -5.54
N PHE A 274 19.51 -20.37 -5.25
CA PHE A 274 20.06 -19.32 -4.40
C PHE A 274 18.99 -18.66 -3.53
N ALA A 275 19.41 -17.93 -2.50
CA ALA A 275 18.56 -17.11 -1.66
C ALA A 275 19.26 -15.78 -1.36
N VAL A 276 18.49 -14.70 -1.21
CA VAL A 276 19.00 -13.34 -1.00
C VAL A 276 18.53 -12.80 0.33
N VAL A 277 19.43 -12.23 1.13
CA VAL A 277 19.10 -11.50 2.38
C VAL A 277 19.51 -10.05 2.22
N SER A 278 18.54 -9.12 2.13
CA SER A 278 18.83 -7.70 1.93
C SER A 278 17.96 -6.79 2.79
N ARG A 279 18.51 -5.65 3.22
CA ARG A 279 17.73 -4.61 3.93
C ARG A 279 16.78 -3.86 3.01
N ASP A 280 17.07 -3.83 1.72
CA ASP A 280 16.31 -3.04 0.77
C ASP A 280 14.99 -3.73 0.41
N LEU A 281 13.90 -2.99 0.64
CA LEU A 281 12.53 -3.46 0.46
C LEU A 281 12.09 -3.39 -1.00
N ASP A 282 12.70 -2.53 -1.80
CA ASP A 282 12.34 -2.34 -3.21
C ASP A 282 12.90 -3.47 -4.08
N VAL A 283 14.05 -4.02 -3.68
CA VAL A 283 14.70 -5.21 -4.26
C VAL A 283 13.86 -6.47 -4.09
N GLY A 284 13.23 -6.59 -2.92
CA GLY A 284 12.25 -7.65 -2.68
C GLY A 284 11.01 -7.54 -3.55
N GLU A 285 10.69 -6.37 -4.14
CA GLU A 285 9.58 -6.22 -5.08
C GLU A 285 9.99 -6.46 -6.55
N SER A 286 11.19 -6.05 -6.96
CA SER A 286 11.70 -6.31 -8.33
C SER A 286 12.06 -7.78 -8.53
N LEU A 287 12.79 -8.40 -7.60
CA LEU A 287 13.23 -9.79 -7.71
C LEU A 287 12.13 -10.81 -7.42
N SER A 288 11.10 -10.45 -6.64
CA SER A 288 9.94 -11.34 -6.40
C SER A 288 8.95 -11.38 -7.57
N LEU A 289 9.14 -10.57 -8.62
CA LEU A 289 8.33 -10.65 -9.84
C LEU A 289 8.70 -11.88 -10.68
N ASP A 290 9.96 -12.32 -10.59
CA ASP A 290 10.34 -13.68 -10.96
C ASP A 290 10.05 -14.58 -9.76
N GLU A 291 8.92 -15.30 -9.80
CA GLU A 291 8.39 -16.14 -8.70
C GLU A 291 9.35 -17.22 -8.15
N SER A 292 10.57 -17.33 -8.70
CA SER A 292 11.56 -18.36 -8.38
C SER A 292 12.68 -17.94 -7.42
N VAL A 293 12.83 -16.66 -7.04
CA VAL A 293 13.97 -16.23 -6.19
C VAL A 293 13.56 -16.02 -4.71
N PRO A 294 14.08 -16.84 -3.78
CA PRO A 294 13.94 -16.64 -2.33
C PRO A 294 14.58 -15.33 -1.84
N VAL A 295 13.79 -14.32 -1.46
CA VAL A 295 14.30 -13.06 -0.88
C VAL A 295 13.77 -12.83 0.54
N LEU A 296 14.69 -12.71 1.51
CA LEU A 296 14.41 -12.26 2.87
C LEU A 296 14.78 -10.79 3.03
N SER A 297 13.78 -9.96 3.34
CA SER A 297 14.02 -8.56 3.68
C SER A 297 14.43 -8.43 5.14
N ALA A 298 15.73 -8.38 5.38
CA ALA A 298 16.33 -8.32 6.71
C ALA A 298 17.78 -7.84 6.66
N ASN A 299 18.34 -7.53 7.82
CA ASN A 299 19.75 -7.17 7.92
C ASN A 299 20.66 -8.40 7.74
N PRO A 300 21.57 -8.41 6.74
CA PRO A 300 22.47 -9.54 6.50
C PRO A 300 23.55 -9.72 7.58
N SER A 301 23.73 -8.74 8.47
CA SER A 301 24.65 -8.84 9.61
C SER A 301 24.02 -9.52 10.84
N ASP A 302 22.70 -9.70 10.86
CA ASP A 302 22.00 -10.30 11.99
C ASP A 302 21.93 -11.82 11.85
N GLU A 303 21.99 -12.54 12.97
CA GLU A 303 21.97 -14.01 13.02
C GLU A 303 20.62 -14.60 12.60
N ALA A 304 19.52 -14.13 13.19
CA ALA A 304 18.20 -14.71 12.98
C ALA A 304 17.74 -14.75 11.51
N PRO A 305 18.00 -13.73 10.67
CA PRO A 305 17.72 -13.80 9.23
C PRO A 305 18.53 -14.87 8.49
N LEU A 306 19.80 -15.05 8.83
CA LEU A 306 20.68 -16.04 8.20
C LEU A 306 20.26 -17.47 8.54
N GLU A 307 19.86 -17.71 9.79
CA GLU A 307 19.28 -18.99 10.21
C GLU A 307 17.98 -19.29 9.45
N ARG A 308 17.09 -18.30 9.32
CA ARG A 308 15.86 -18.44 8.53
C ARG A 308 16.15 -18.72 7.05
N ALA A 309 17.23 -18.17 6.52
CA ALA A 309 17.71 -18.43 5.17
C ALA A 309 18.47 -19.77 5.02
N ARG A 310 18.52 -20.60 6.06
CA ARG A 310 19.20 -21.91 6.05
C ARG A 310 20.69 -21.82 5.73
N ILE A 311 21.37 -20.83 6.32
CA ILE A 311 22.82 -20.69 6.20
C ILE A 311 23.55 -22.00 6.56
N ASP A 312 23.02 -22.81 7.48
CA ASP A 312 23.52 -24.13 7.87
C ASP A 312 23.69 -25.10 6.68
N ARG A 313 22.93 -24.88 5.61
CA ARG A 313 22.86 -25.74 4.42
C ARG A 313 23.33 -25.07 3.13
N ALA A 314 23.74 -23.81 3.19
CA ALA A 314 24.20 -23.09 2.00
C ALA A 314 25.46 -23.76 1.41
N LEU A 315 25.56 -23.93 0.10
CA LEU A 315 26.78 -24.44 -0.55
C LEU A 315 27.92 -23.42 -0.45
N ALA A 316 27.60 -22.16 -0.67
CA ALA A 316 28.52 -21.03 -0.60
C ALA A 316 27.76 -19.77 -0.17
N ILE A 317 28.52 -18.78 0.32
CA ILE A 317 27.99 -17.49 0.76
C ILE A 317 28.68 -16.40 -0.06
N VAL A 318 27.89 -15.54 -0.69
CA VAL A 318 28.36 -14.38 -1.44
C VAL A 318 27.98 -13.13 -0.69
N VAL A 319 28.95 -12.24 -0.41
CA VAL A 319 28.73 -10.98 0.30
C VAL A 319 29.19 -9.85 -0.60
N ALA A 320 28.27 -8.99 -1.03
CA ALA A 320 28.59 -7.93 -1.98
C ALA A 320 27.61 -6.77 -1.81
N THR A 321 27.81 -5.95 -0.78
CA THR A 321 27.10 -4.67 -0.67
C THR A 321 27.99 -3.52 -1.11
N ASP A 322 27.39 -2.32 -1.19
CA ASP A 322 28.14 -1.08 -1.44
C ASP A 322 28.85 -0.54 -0.18
N ASP A 323 28.78 -1.26 0.97
CA ASP A 323 29.41 -0.89 2.24
C ASP A 323 30.23 -2.03 2.84
N ASP A 324 31.55 -1.98 2.63
CA ASP A 324 32.51 -2.97 3.14
C ASP A 324 32.45 -3.15 4.68
N ALA A 325 31.98 -2.15 5.44
CA ALA A 325 31.83 -2.28 6.88
C ALA A 325 30.65 -3.21 7.24
N THR A 326 29.53 -3.07 6.52
CA THR A 326 28.39 -3.98 6.61
C THR A 326 28.76 -5.39 6.13
N ASP A 327 29.54 -5.49 5.06
CA ASP A 327 30.04 -6.77 4.55
C ASP A 327 30.94 -7.49 5.56
N ALA A 328 31.84 -6.77 6.23
CA ALA A 328 32.69 -7.34 7.27
C ALA A 328 31.86 -7.95 8.41
N LEU A 329 30.79 -7.27 8.84
CA LEU A 329 29.88 -7.78 9.87
C LEU A 329 29.09 -9.00 9.37
N ALA A 330 28.55 -8.95 8.15
CA ALA A 330 27.85 -10.09 7.55
C ALA A 330 28.76 -11.33 7.42
N ILE A 331 30.02 -11.14 7.01
CA ILE A 331 31.03 -12.20 6.92
C ILE A 331 31.31 -12.81 8.30
N LEU A 332 31.45 -11.98 9.34
CA LEU A 332 31.69 -12.47 10.71
C LEU A 332 30.52 -13.34 11.19
N THR A 333 29.29 -12.84 11.08
CA THR A 333 28.09 -13.59 11.46
C THR A 333 27.95 -14.87 10.64
N ALA A 334 28.17 -14.80 9.33
CA ALA A 334 28.12 -15.97 8.46
C ALA A 334 29.18 -17.03 8.80
N ARG A 335 30.41 -16.61 9.12
CA ARG A 335 31.50 -17.50 9.54
C ARG A 335 31.23 -18.13 10.91
N GLU A 336 30.59 -17.40 11.82
CA GLU A 336 30.17 -17.92 13.12
C GLU A 336 29.11 -19.01 12.97
N LEU A 337 28.08 -18.76 12.16
CA LEU A 337 26.99 -19.70 11.94
C LEU A 337 27.38 -20.90 11.07
N ARG A 338 28.33 -20.71 10.14
CA ARG A 338 28.85 -21.80 9.32
C ARG A 338 30.36 -21.71 9.10
N PRO A 339 31.16 -22.25 10.04
CA PRO A 339 32.62 -22.19 10.01
C PRO A 339 33.27 -22.79 8.77
N GLU A 340 32.63 -23.76 8.11
CA GLU A 340 33.15 -24.47 6.94
C GLU A 340 32.61 -23.94 5.60
N ALA A 341 31.67 -22.98 5.60
CA ALA A 341 31.13 -22.43 4.36
C ALA A 341 32.22 -21.70 3.57
N ARG A 342 32.19 -21.83 2.24
CA ARG A 342 33.01 -20.97 1.39
C ARG A 342 32.36 -19.59 1.30
N ILE A 343 33.06 -18.57 1.79
CA ILE A 343 32.60 -17.17 1.79
C ILE A 343 33.40 -16.39 0.74
N VAL A 344 32.70 -15.86 -0.25
CA VAL A 344 33.26 -14.99 -1.31
C VAL A 344 32.71 -13.58 -1.11
N ALA A 345 33.59 -12.60 -0.97
CA ALA A 345 33.19 -11.21 -0.81
C ALA A 345 33.65 -10.32 -1.96
N ALA A 346 32.85 -9.32 -2.31
CA ALA A 346 33.28 -8.19 -3.13
C ALA A 346 33.76 -7.06 -2.22
N ALA A 347 34.90 -6.46 -2.56
CA ALA A 347 35.41 -5.26 -1.89
C ALA A 347 35.12 -4.03 -2.75
N THR A 348 34.31 -3.13 -2.20
CA THR A 348 34.03 -1.82 -2.81
C THR A 348 35.30 -0.97 -2.79
N ASP A 349 35.96 -0.89 -1.64
CA ASP A 349 37.25 -0.22 -1.50
C ASP A 349 38.43 -1.20 -1.44
N ARG A 350 39.42 -0.97 -2.30
CA ARG A 350 40.65 -1.79 -2.35
C ARG A 350 41.38 -1.93 -1.01
N GLU A 351 41.26 -0.93 -0.14
CA GLU A 351 41.93 -0.90 1.17
C GLU A 351 41.29 -1.89 2.15
N ASN A 352 40.04 -2.28 1.92
CA ASN A 352 39.27 -3.16 2.79
C ASN A 352 39.43 -4.64 2.43
N VAL A 353 40.06 -5.00 1.31
CA VAL A 353 40.32 -6.39 0.90
C VAL A 353 40.95 -7.22 2.04
N LYS A 354 41.97 -6.66 2.73
CA LYS A 354 42.62 -7.35 3.85
C LYS A 354 41.72 -7.43 5.09
N LYS A 355 40.81 -6.48 5.29
CA LYS A 355 39.87 -6.45 6.42
C LYS A 355 38.79 -7.52 6.22
N LEU A 356 38.21 -7.63 5.03
CA LEU A 356 37.21 -8.65 4.69
C LEU A 356 37.80 -10.08 4.79
N LYS A 357 39.04 -10.29 4.33
CA LYS A 357 39.75 -11.58 4.56
C LYS A 357 39.93 -11.90 6.04
N ARG A 358 40.27 -10.90 6.86
CA ARG A 358 40.42 -11.08 8.32
C ARG A 358 39.09 -11.30 9.03
N ALA A 359 38.00 -10.76 8.51
CA ALA A 359 36.64 -11.02 8.99
C ALA A 359 36.21 -12.47 8.76
N GLY A 360 36.83 -13.16 7.80
CA GLY A 360 36.60 -14.59 7.56
C GLY A 360 36.25 -14.93 6.11
N ALA A 361 36.34 -14.01 5.16
CA ALA A 361 36.15 -14.33 3.74
C ALA A 361 37.31 -15.16 3.19
N ASP A 362 36.99 -16.27 2.50
CA ASP A 362 37.99 -17.15 1.88
C ASP A 362 38.57 -16.50 0.62
N SER A 363 37.71 -15.83 -0.15
CA SER A 363 38.09 -15.07 -1.34
C SER A 363 37.50 -13.67 -1.27
N VAL A 364 38.30 -12.69 -1.68
CA VAL A 364 37.84 -11.30 -1.79
C VAL A 364 38.27 -10.76 -3.14
N ILE A 365 37.29 -10.31 -3.92
CA ILE A 365 37.47 -9.74 -5.26
C ILE A 365 37.21 -8.24 -5.16
N SER A 366 38.06 -7.41 -5.76
CA SER A 366 37.78 -5.98 -5.90
C SER A 366 37.44 -5.68 -7.35
N PRO A 367 36.14 -5.53 -7.70
CA PRO A 367 35.71 -5.33 -9.08
C PRO A 367 36.32 -4.08 -9.72
N SER A 368 36.45 -2.99 -8.95
CA SER A 368 37.05 -1.74 -9.41
C SER A 368 38.53 -1.89 -9.78
N GLN A 369 39.32 -2.65 -8.99
CA GLN A 369 40.71 -2.96 -9.33
C GLN A 369 40.83 -3.88 -10.54
N LEU A 370 39.97 -4.91 -10.60
CA LEU A 370 39.97 -5.87 -11.70
C LEU A 370 39.59 -5.19 -13.01
N GLY A 371 38.50 -4.42 -13.02
CA GLY A 371 38.05 -3.63 -14.17
C GLY A 371 39.11 -2.62 -14.61
N GLY A 372 39.73 -1.90 -13.68
CA GLY A 372 40.84 -0.98 -13.99
C GLY A 372 42.03 -1.68 -14.66
N HIS A 373 42.41 -2.87 -14.17
CA HIS A 373 43.48 -3.66 -14.78
C HIS A 373 43.11 -4.13 -16.20
N LEU A 374 41.89 -4.63 -16.40
CA LEU A 374 41.40 -5.08 -17.70
C LEU A 374 41.32 -3.94 -18.72
N LEU A 375 40.91 -2.73 -18.30
CA LEU A 375 40.87 -1.54 -19.16
C LEU A 375 42.27 -1.14 -19.65
N VAL A 376 43.25 -1.08 -18.73
CA VAL A 376 44.63 -0.76 -19.09
C VAL A 376 45.20 -1.81 -20.03
N LYS A 377 44.96 -3.10 -19.73
CA LYS A 377 45.45 -4.19 -20.56
C LYS A 377 44.81 -4.16 -21.96
N SER A 378 43.53 -3.87 -22.06
CA SER A 378 42.82 -3.76 -23.35
C SER A 378 43.27 -2.54 -24.17
N ALA A 379 43.71 -1.46 -23.51
CA ALA A 379 44.27 -0.30 -24.19
C ALA A 379 45.70 -0.54 -24.72
N LEU A 380 46.48 -1.41 -24.06
CA LEU A 380 47.88 -1.69 -24.40
C LEU A 380 48.04 -2.90 -25.34
N ASP A 381 47.30 -3.96 -25.09
CA ASP A 381 47.27 -5.19 -25.88
C ASP A 381 45.90 -5.30 -26.57
N GLY A 382 45.84 -4.94 -27.86
CA GLY A 382 44.61 -4.96 -28.68
C GLY A 382 43.95 -6.33 -28.87
N ASP A 383 44.49 -7.38 -28.24
CA ASP A 383 43.99 -8.76 -28.26
C ASP A 383 43.32 -9.17 -26.91
N SER A 384 43.34 -8.31 -25.89
CA SER A 384 42.80 -8.63 -24.56
C SER A 384 41.28 -8.60 -24.45
N THR A 385 40.58 -8.03 -25.44
CA THR A 385 39.12 -8.18 -25.58
C THR A 385 38.74 -9.66 -25.68
N ALA A 386 39.59 -10.48 -26.31
CA ALA A 386 39.37 -11.92 -26.40
C ALA A 386 39.46 -12.64 -25.03
N ILE A 387 40.17 -12.08 -24.05
CA ILE A 387 40.23 -12.65 -22.69
C ILE A 387 38.96 -12.29 -21.92
N VAL A 388 38.48 -11.05 -22.04
CA VAL A 388 37.22 -10.63 -21.40
C VAL A 388 36.04 -11.39 -22.02
N ASP A 389 35.99 -11.47 -23.35
CA ASP A 389 34.98 -12.25 -24.07
C ASP A 389 35.02 -13.73 -23.71
N ARG A 390 36.21 -14.29 -23.43
CA ARG A 390 36.36 -15.69 -23.02
C ARG A 390 35.95 -15.95 -21.57
N ILE A 391 36.13 -14.98 -20.68
CA ILE A 391 35.64 -15.08 -19.30
C ILE A 391 34.11 -14.96 -19.24
N LEU A 392 33.52 -14.15 -20.13
CA LEU A 392 32.07 -13.90 -20.18
C LEU A 392 31.27 -14.87 -21.09
N ARG A 393 31.93 -15.76 -21.85
CA ARG A 393 31.28 -16.67 -22.82
C ARG A 393 31.62 -18.16 -22.65
N ASP A 394 31.93 -18.65 -21.46
CA ASP A 394 32.09 -20.10 -21.29
C ASP A 394 30.71 -20.81 -21.34
N GLU A 395 30.20 -21.01 -22.57
CA GLU A 395 29.43 -22.20 -23.00
C GLU A 395 30.38 -23.32 -23.43
#